data_AF-G2IG65-F1
#
_entry.id   AF-G2IG65-F1
#
_cell.length_a   1.000
_cell.length_b   1.000
_cell.length_c   1.000
_cell.angle_alpha   90.00
_cell.angle_beta   90.00
_cell.angle_gamma   90.00
#
_symmetry.space_group_name_H-M   'P 1'
#
loop_
_entity.id
_entity.type
_entity.pdbx_description
1 polymer ?
#
loop_
_entity_poly.entity_id
_entity_poly.type
_entity_poly.pdbx_seq_one_letter_code
_entity_poly.pdbx_strand_id
1 'polypeptide(L)' 'MGKLVPDAKNGLEQFKSQVANEMGVPFTDYNGNLTSKQCGSVGGEMVKRMVEQYENGLK' A
#
# COMPACT_ATOMS: atom_id res chain seq x y z
N MET A 1 2.32 -17.67 9.69
CA MET A 1 1.53 -16.81 8.78
C MET A 1 1.85 -17.24 7.35
N GLY A 2 0.89 -17.82 6.62
CA GLY A 2 1.09 -18.18 5.21
C GLY A 2 1.19 -16.93 4.34
N LYS A 3 2.08 -16.93 3.34
CA LYS A 3 2.17 -15.87 2.33
C LYS A 3 0.91 -15.96 1.47
N LEU A 4 -0.09 -15.11 1.75
CA LEU A 4 -1.43 -15.17 1.15
C LEU A 4 -1.39 -15.23 -0.39
N VAL A 5 -0.45 -14.51 -1.00
CA VAL A 5 -0.16 -14.59 -2.44
C VAL A 5 1.36 -14.51 -2.64
N PRO A 6 2.05 -15.62 -2.97
CA PRO A 6 3.51 -15.65 -3.05
C PRO A 6 4.11 -14.66 -4.05
N ASP A 7 3.44 -14.43 -5.17
CA ASP A 7 3.99 -13.65 -6.28
C ASP A 7 3.62 -12.16 -6.21
N ALA A 8 2.69 -11.77 -5.33
CA ALA A 8 2.22 -10.39 -5.25
C ALA A 8 3.20 -9.44 -4.54
N LYS A 9 4.19 -9.96 -3.80
CA LYS A 9 5.03 -9.14 -2.91
C LYS A 9 5.68 -7.96 -3.64
N ASN A 10 6.31 -8.20 -4.78
CA ASN A 10 7.03 -7.14 -5.51
C ASN A 10 6.06 -6.08 -6.07
N GLY A 11 4.91 -6.51 -6.59
CA GLY A 11 3.88 -5.59 -7.07
C GLY A 11 3.28 -4.73 -5.95
N LEU A 12 3.05 -5.33 -4.78
CA LEU A 12 2.53 -4.61 -3.61
C LEU A 12 3.54 -3.60 -3.04
N GLU A 13 4.84 -3.91 -3.08
CA GLU A 13 5.89 -2.96 -2.69
C GLU A 13 5.94 -1.76 -3.62
N GLN A 14 5.88 -1.98 -4.95
CA GLN A 14 5.82 -0.90 -5.93
C GLN A 14 4.56 -0.04 -5.74
N PHE A 15 3.41 -0.68 -5.52
CA PHE A 15 2.15 0.00 -5.29
C PHE A 15 2.17 0.85 -4.01
N LYS A 16 2.71 0.31 -2.91
CA LYS A 16 2.94 1.07 -1.67
C LYS A 16 3.77 2.31 -1.93
N SER A 17 4.89 2.19 -2.67
CA SER A 17 5.75 3.33 -2.98
C SER A 17 5.03 4.39 -3.80
N GLN A 18 4.21 3.99 -4.78
CA GLN A 18 3.40 4.93 -5.57
C GLN A 18 2.40 5.68 -4.69
N VAL A 19 1.61 4.96 -3.89
CA VAL A 19 0.63 5.56 -2.99
C VAL A 19 1.30 6.48 -1.97
N ALA A 20 2.42 6.06 -1.37
CA ALA A 20 3.16 6.89 -0.42
C ALA A 20 3.63 8.20 -1.06
N ASN A 21 4.18 8.14 -2.28
CA ASN A 21 4.61 9.33 -3.03
C ASN A 21 3.44 10.27 -3.32
N GLU A 22 2.29 9.74 -3.77
CA GLU A 22 1.10 10.55 -4.05
C GLU A 22 0.53 11.20 -2.78
N MET A 23 0.63 10.53 -1.63
CA MET A 23 0.21 11.05 -0.33
C MET A 23 1.27 11.96 0.33
N GLY A 24 2.42 12.17 -0.31
CA GLY A 24 3.52 12.98 0.24
C GLY A 24 4.16 12.37 1.50
N VAL A 25 4.05 11.05 1.69
CA VAL A 25 4.65 10.34 2.82
C VAL A 25 6.02 9.80 2.40
N PRO A 26 7.13 10.23 3.01
CA PRO A 26 8.47 9.89 2.55
C PRO A 26 8.88 8.50 3.04
N PHE A 27 8.30 7.46 2.43
CA PHE A 27 8.73 6.09 2.67
C PHE A 27 10.15 5.87 2.15
N THR A 28 11.00 5.30 2.98
CA THR A 28 12.36 4.86 2.63
C THR A 28 12.57 3.41 3.07
N ASP A 29 13.81 2.92 2.95
CA ASP A 29 14.20 1.61 3.51
C ASP A 29 14.09 1.57 5.04
N TYR A 30 14.12 2.72 5.72
CA TYR A 30 13.90 2.84 7.16
C TYR A 30 12.81 3.87 7.48
N ASN A 31 11.67 3.38 7.96
CA ASN A 31 10.48 4.20 8.26
C ASN A 31 10.23 4.39 9.76
N GLY A 32 11.25 4.17 10.61
CA GLY A 32 11.10 4.26 12.06
C GLY A 32 10.84 5.68 12.59
N ASN A 33 11.09 6.69 11.77
CA ASN A 33 10.78 8.10 12.02
C ASN A 33 9.34 8.49 11.61
N LEU A 34 8.65 7.65 10.83
CA LEU A 34 7.27 7.90 10.44
C LEU A 34 6.34 7.52 11.59
N THR A 35 5.31 8.35 11.79
CA THR A 35 4.27 8.04 12.76
C THR A 35 3.44 6.84 12.29
N SER A 36 2.89 6.06 13.23
CA SER A 36 1.95 4.99 12.92
C SER A 36 0.76 5.47 12.09
N LYS A 37 0.34 6.73 12.28
CA LYS A 37 -0.71 7.36 11.48
C LYS A 37 -0.30 7.51 10.01
N GLN A 38 0.91 7.99 9.72
CA GLN A 38 1.41 8.13 8.35
C GLN A 38 1.51 6.77 7.65
N CYS A 39 2.10 5.77 8.31
CA CYS A 39 2.20 4.42 7.76
C CYS A 39 0.82 3.78 7.55
N GLY A 40 -0.09 3.95 8.52
CA GLY A 40 -1.46 3.44 8.46
C GLY A 40 -2.28 4.09 7.35
N SER A 41 -2.13 5.40 7.12
CA SER A 41 -2.81 6.12 6.04
C SER A 41 -2.43 5.60 4.66
N VAL A 42 -1.14 5.31 4.41
CA VAL A 42 -0.68 4.70 3.16
C VAL A 42 -1.29 3.32 2.96
N GLY A 43 -1.23 2.46 3.99
CA GLY A 43 -1.82 1.11 3.91
C GLY A 43 -3.34 1.14 3.70
N GLY A 44 -4.04 2.08 4.34
CA GLY A 44 -5.48 2.27 4.16
C GLY A 44 -5.85 2.70 2.73
N GLU A 45 -5.09 3.64 2.17
CA GLU A 45 -5.30 4.11 0.78
C GLU A 45 -5.01 3.00 -0.24
N MET A 46 -3.98 2.18 -0.01
CA MET A 46 -3.72 0.98 -0.83
C MET A 46 -4.94 0.05 -0.86
N VAL A 47 -5.49 -0.30 0.30
CA VAL A 47 -6.67 -1.19 0.39
C VAL A 47 -7.88 -0.56 -0.29
N LYS A 48 -8.12 0.74 -0.07
CA LYS A 48 -9.23 1.47 -0.70
C LYS A 48 -9.19 1.33 -2.22
N ARG A 49 -8.04 1.60 -2.86
CA ARG A 49 -7.88 1.49 -4.31
C ARG A 49 -8.01 0.05 -4.81
N MET A 50 -7.51 -0.94 -4.06
CA MET A 50 -7.70 -2.35 -4.42
C MET A 50 -9.18 -2.74 -4.43
N VAL A 51 -9.94 -2.28 -3.43
CA VAL A 51 -11.39 -2.52 -3.36
C VAL A 51 -12.10 -1.80 -4.50
N GLU A 52 -11.77 -0.53 -4.78
CA GLU A 52 -12.36 0.22 -5.91
C GLU A 52 -12.09 -0.47 -7.26
N GLN A 53 -10.88 -0.98 -7.50
CA GLN A 53 -10.54 -1.73 -8.71
C GLN A 53 -11.35 -3.03 -8.80
N TYR A 54 -11.47 -3.76 -7.69
CA TYR A 54 -12.25 -4.99 -7.63
C TYR A 54 -13.74 -4.72 -7.91
N GLU A 55 -14.33 -3.70 -7.27
CA GLU A 55 -15.71 -3.28 -7.49
C GLU A 55 -15.97 -2.86 -8.94
N ASN A 56 -15.02 -2.18 -9.59
CA ASN A 56 -15.13 -1.80 -10.99
C ASN A 56 -15.05 -3.01 -11.94
N GLY A 57 -14.33 -4.08 -11.57
CA GLY A 57 -14.27 -5.32 -12.33
C GLY A 57 -15.50 -6.22 -12.16
N LEU A 58 -16.37 -5.95 -11.19
CA LEU A 58 -17.64 -6.65 -11.00
C LEU A 58 -18.79 -6.04 -11.82
N LYS A 59 -18.61 -4.83 -12.36
CA LYS A 59 -19.57 -4.14 -13.23
C LYS A 59 -19.47 -4.65 -14.65
#